data_AF-A0A946QCE6-F1
#
_entry.id   AF-A0A946QCE6-F1
#
_cell.length_a   1.000
_cell.length_b   1.000
_cell.length_c   1.000
_cell.angle_alpha   90.00
_cell.angle_beta   90.00
_cell.angle_gamma   90.00
#
_symmetry.space_group_name_H-M   'P 1'
#
loop_
_entity.id
_entity.type
_entity.pdbx_description
1 polymer ?
#
loop_
_entity_poly.entity_id
_entity_poly.type
_entity_poly.pdbx_seq_one_letter_code
_entity_poly.pdbx_strand_id
1 'polypeptide(L)'
;MQFYQRRISWLKLKEYSNVIRDANHTLALMDFCEEYSPGESWEMSHEQYRPFVLFHRTQADALQALQATTPEDAIERINAGLTCIQEVFEQHGIVEHFEDDELVNQLRETRESLRTEYEIGMTLNEQLEQAIHDEQYELAAELRDQIGASPSPPTGI
;
A
#
# COMPACT_ATOMS: atom_id res chain seq x y z
N MET A 1 15.81 -7.38 13.74
CA MET A 1 14.98 -7.76 14.92
C MET A 1 14.35 -6.57 15.65
N GLN A 2 15.08 -5.48 15.96
CA GLN A 2 14.54 -4.36 16.76
C GLN A 2 13.41 -3.56 16.08
N PHE A 3 13.53 -3.24 14.78
CA PHE A 3 12.51 -2.46 14.06
C PHE A 3 11.17 -3.19 13.90
N TYR A 4 11.18 -4.51 13.72
CA TYR A 4 9.95 -5.31 13.66
C TYR A 4 9.17 -5.21 14.98
N GLN A 5 9.80 -5.53 16.11
CA GLN A 5 9.13 -5.48 17.42
C GLN A 5 8.62 -4.08 17.73
N ARG A 6 9.42 -3.04 17.43
CA ARG A 6 9.05 -1.65 17.62
C ARG A 6 7.83 -1.25 16.76
N ARG A 7 7.80 -1.65 15.48
CA ARG A 7 6.67 -1.41 14.58
C ARG A 7 5.37 -2.03 15.12
N ILE A 8 5.42 -3.27 15.59
CA ILE A 8 4.26 -3.95 16.19
C ILE A 8 3.81 -3.24 17.48
N SER A 9 4.75 -2.79 18.32
CA SER A 9 4.42 -2.02 19.51
C SER A 9 3.72 -0.70 19.16
N TRP A 10 4.22 0.04 18.16
CA TRP A 10 3.59 1.28 17.71
C TRP A 10 2.19 1.06 17.14
N LEU A 11 1.99 -0.02 16.38
CA LEU A 11 0.68 -0.36 15.83
C LEU A 11 -0.33 -0.63 16.96
N LYS A 12 0.07 -1.36 18.00
CA LYS A 12 -0.77 -1.61 19.20
C LYS A 12 -1.09 -0.33 19.98
N LEU A 13 -0.17 0.63 19.99
CA LEU A 13 -0.36 1.93 20.63
C LEU A 13 -1.11 2.93 19.74
N LYS A 14 -1.44 2.56 18.49
CA LYS A 14 -2.05 3.43 17.47
C LYS A 14 -1.19 4.65 17.11
N GLU A 15 0.12 4.51 17.27
CA GLU A 15 1.12 5.52 16.92
C GLU A 15 1.55 5.35 15.46
N TYR A 16 0.60 5.56 14.53
CA TYR A 16 0.75 5.17 13.13
C TYR A 16 1.89 5.86 12.38
N SER A 17 2.16 7.14 12.68
CA SER A 17 3.31 7.85 12.11
C SER A 17 4.64 7.17 12.43
N ASN A 18 4.77 6.57 13.62
CA ASN A 18 5.95 5.81 14.02
C ASN A 18 6.00 4.43 13.35
N VAL A 19 4.85 3.79 13.08
CA VAL A 19 4.79 2.55 12.28
C VAL A 19 5.30 2.82 10.85
N ILE A 20 4.80 3.87 10.21
CA ILE A 20 5.18 4.27 8.85
C ILE A 20 6.66 4.61 8.79
N ARG A 21 7.16 5.41 9.74
CA ARG A 21 8.59 5.76 9.82
C ARG A 21 9.49 4.52 9.93
N ASP A 22 9.12 3.56 10.77
CA ASP A 22 9.90 2.33 10.97
C ASP A 22 9.83 1.41 9.75
N ALA A 23 8.67 1.34 9.08
CA ALA A 23 8.52 0.60 7.84
C ALA A 23 9.36 1.21 6.72
N ASN A 24 9.26 2.52 6.48
CA ASN A 24 10.04 3.24 5.47
C ASN A 24 11.54 3.07 5.71
N HIS A 25 12.00 3.17 6.96
CA HIS A 25 13.41 2.92 7.26
C HIS A 25 13.84 1.48 6.94
N THR A 26 12.97 0.50 7.21
CA THR A 26 13.26 -0.90 6.91
C THR A 26 13.31 -1.14 5.40
N LEU A 27 12.38 -0.57 4.63
CA LEU A 27 12.35 -0.66 3.17
C LEU A 27 13.58 0.00 2.54
N ALA A 28 13.94 1.21 2.98
CA ALA A 28 15.13 1.88 2.48
C ALA A 28 16.44 1.11 2.77
N LEU A 29 16.49 0.37 3.88
CA LEU A 29 17.62 -0.52 4.17
C LEU A 29 17.62 -1.75 3.25
N MET A 30 16.44 -2.29 2.93
CA MET A 30 16.30 -3.39 1.96
C MET A 30 16.77 -2.94 0.58
N ASP A 31 16.26 -1.80 0.09
CA ASP A 31 16.66 -1.22 -1.21
C ASP A 31 18.17 -0.96 -1.29
N PHE A 32 18.76 -0.40 -0.23
CA PHE A 32 20.20 -0.17 -0.18
C PHE A 32 21.00 -1.47 -0.28
N CYS A 33 20.56 -2.53 0.38
CA CYS A 33 21.28 -3.78 0.34
C CYS A 33 21.05 -4.55 -0.97
N GLU A 34 19.88 -4.43 -1.59
CA GLU A 34 19.61 -4.90 -2.96
C GLU A 34 20.56 -4.24 -3.98
N GLU A 35 20.80 -2.92 -3.86
CA GLU A 35 21.65 -2.19 -4.81
C GLU A 35 23.15 -2.48 -4.65
N TYR A 36 23.62 -2.71 -3.41
CA TYR A 36 25.06 -2.73 -3.09
C TYR A 36 25.60 -4.05 -2.53
N SER A 37 24.78 -5.10 -2.33
CA SER A 37 25.27 -6.37 -1.78
C SER A 37 26.09 -7.16 -2.81
N PRO A 38 27.32 -7.60 -2.49
CA PRO A 38 28.19 -8.33 -3.41
C PRO A 38 27.82 -9.82 -3.59
N GLY A 39 26.64 -10.29 -3.17
CA GLY A 39 26.22 -11.68 -3.36
C GLY A 39 24.75 -12.00 -3.02
N GLU A 40 24.17 -12.90 -3.83
CA GLU A 40 22.77 -13.39 -3.81
C GLU A 40 22.26 -13.86 -2.43
N SER A 41 23.13 -14.25 -1.50
CA SER A 41 22.70 -14.84 -0.23
C SER A 41 22.04 -13.87 0.74
N TRP A 42 22.39 -12.57 0.67
CA TRP A 42 21.76 -11.55 1.53
C TRP A 42 20.39 -11.14 0.97
N GLU A 43 20.31 -10.95 -0.35
CA GLU A 43 19.11 -10.56 -1.10
C GLU A 43 17.95 -11.51 -0.79
N MET A 44 18.12 -12.83 -0.98
CA MET A 44 17.01 -13.76 -0.76
C MET A 44 16.58 -13.89 0.72
N SER A 45 17.48 -13.68 1.68
CA SER A 45 17.19 -13.97 3.10
C SER A 45 16.30 -12.90 3.76
N HIS A 46 16.34 -11.66 3.27
CA HIS A 46 15.62 -10.53 3.88
C HIS A 46 14.50 -9.99 2.99
N GLU A 47 14.62 -10.08 1.66
CA GLU A 47 13.61 -9.60 0.72
C GLU A 47 12.27 -10.34 0.86
N GLN A 48 12.30 -11.62 1.28
CA GLN A 48 11.08 -12.38 1.60
C GLN A 48 10.18 -11.72 2.66
N TYR A 49 10.72 -10.81 3.48
CA TYR A 49 9.96 -10.08 4.49
C TYR A 49 9.42 -8.73 3.99
N ARG A 50 9.78 -8.27 2.78
CA ARG A 50 9.32 -7.00 2.22
C ARG A 50 7.79 -6.90 2.16
N PRO A 51 7.03 -7.95 1.74
CA PRO A 51 5.56 -7.91 1.80
C PRO A 51 5.01 -7.65 3.21
N PHE A 52 5.61 -8.24 4.25
CA PHE A 52 5.22 -7.98 5.64
C PHE A 52 5.52 -6.55 6.10
N VAL A 53 6.57 -5.92 5.58
CA VAL A 53 6.88 -4.52 5.89
C VAL A 53 5.87 -3.58 5.22
N LEU A 54 5.60 -3.80 3.94
CA LEU A 54 4.60 -3.06 3.17
C LEU A 54 3.20 -3.22 3.78
N PHE A 55 2.80 -4.43 4.14
CA PHE A 55 1.52 -4.69 4.78
C PHE A 55 1.28 -3.82 6.02
N HIS A 56 2.22 -3.81 6.97
CA HIS A 56 2.08 -2.99 8.18
C HIS A 56 2.13 -1.48 7.89
N ARG A 57 2.92 -1.07 6.90
CA ARG A 57 2.97 0.32 6.45
C ARG A 57 1.61 0.75 5.91
N THR A 58 1.04 -0.04 5.00
CA THR A 58 -0.28 0.19 4.38
C THR A 58 -1.39 0.25 5.43
N GLN A 59 -1.41 -0.69 6.39
CA GLN A 59 -2.36 -0.65 7.48
C GLN A 59 -2.27 0.64 8.30
N ALA A 60 -1.06 1.05 8.68
CA ALA A 60 -0.88 2.27 9.46
C ALA A 60 -1.20 3.54 8.66
N ASP A 61 -0.86 3.59 7.37
CA ASP A 61 -1.19 4.72 6.49
C ASP A 61 -2.71 4.87 6.34
N ALA A 62 -3.41 3.77 6.09
CA ALA A 62 -4.88 3.76 6.01
C ALA A 62 -5.53 4.16 7.34
N LEU A 63 -5.07 3.63 8.47
CA LEU A 63 -5.61 3.97 9.79
C LEU A 63 -5.29 5.41 10.20
N GLN A 64 -4.14 5.95 9.78
CA GLN A 64 -3.80 7.35 9.97
C GLN A 64 -4.70 8.26 9.12
N ALA A 65 -4.90 7.92 7.84
CA ALA A 65 -5.81 8.65 6.95
C ALA A 65 -7.24 8.66 7.51
N LEU A 66 -7.73 7.50 7.98
CA LEU A 66 -9.06 7.41 8.60
C LEU A 66 -9.22 8.31 9.84
N GLN A 67 -8.14 8.59 10.57
CA GLN A 67 -8.16 9.53 11.72
C GLN A 67 -8.04 11.00 11.32
N ALA A 68 -7.40 11.29 10.19
CA ALA A 68 -6.99 12.64 9.81
C ALA A 68 -7.83 13.27 8.69
N THR A 69 -8.42 12.45 7.82
CA THR A 69 -9.08 12.88 6.58
C THR A 69 -10.41 12.15 6.38
N THR A 70 -10.63 11.50 5.24
CA THR A 70 -11.87 10.78 4.89
C THR A 70 -11.65 9.27 4.83
N PRO A 71 -12.71 8.45 5.00
CA PRO A 71 -12.60 7.01 4.79
C PRO A 71 -12.29 6.63 3.34
N GLU A 72 -12.64 7.49 2.37
CA GLU A 72 -12.22 7.33 0.97
C GLU A 72 -10.70 7.43 0.83
N ASP A 73 -10.06 8.39 1.50
CA ASP A 73 -8.59 8.49 1.52
C ASP A 73 -7.95 7.23 2.13
N ALA A 74 -8.56 6.65 3.16
CA ALA A 74 -8.08 5.41 3.77
C ALA A 74 -8.13 4.24 2.78
N ILE A 75 -9.21 4.14 1.97
CA ILE A 75 -9.33 3.17 0.88
C ILE A 75 -8.22 3.41 -0.17
N GLU A 76 -7.96 4.66 -0.54
CA GLU A 76 -6.88 5.02 -1.45
C GLU A 76 -5.49 4.62 -0.92
N ARG A 77 -5.24 4.78 0.39
CA ARG A 77 -3.98 4.29 0.99
C ARG A 77 -3.85 2.77 0.90
N ILE A 78 -4.94 2.04 1.06
CA ILE A 78 -4.94 0.58 0.89
C ILE A 78 -4.68 0.20 -0.56
N ASN A 79 -5.34 0.85 -1.52
CA ASN A 79 -5.13 0.60 -2.95
C ASN A 79 -3.67 0.85 -3.35
N ALA A 80 -3.10 2.01 -2.99
CA ALA A 80 -1.69 2.31 -3.25
C ALA A 80 -0.75 1.27 -2.62
N GLY A 81 -1.05 0.83 -1.39
CA GLY A 81 -0.28 -0.22 -0.72
C GLY A 81 -0.36 -1.58 -1.40
N LEU A 82 -1.53 -1.95 -1.93
CA LEU A 82 -1.72 -3.18 -2.72
C LEU A 82 -0.92 -3.13 -4.02
N THR A 83 -0.93 -2.00 -4.74
CA THR A 83 -0.10 -1.78 -5.94
C THR A 83 1.38 -1.97 -5.61
N CYS A 84 1.89 -1.36 -4.54
CA CYS A 84 3.29 -1.53 -4.14
C CYS A 84 3.64 -2.99 -3.80
N ILE A 85 2.71 -3.76 -3.20
CA ILE A 85 2.94 -5.18 -2.92
C ILE A 85 2.96 -5.97 -4.23
N GLN A 86 2.04 -5.67 -5.17
CA GLN A 86 2.01 -6.31 -6.47
C GLN A 86 3.31 -6.11 -7.25
N GLU A 87 3.84 -4.88 -7.27
CA GLU A 87 5.13 -4.56 -7.90
C GLU A 87 6.28 -5.41 -7.32
N VAL A 88 6.29 -5.66 -6.01
CA VAL A 88 7.28 -6.55 -5.38
C VAL A 88 7.14 -7.99 -5.88
N PHE A 89 5.92 -8.51 -5.99
CA PHE A 89 5.69 -9.85 -6.51
C PHE A 89 6.11 -9.96 -7.99
N GLU A 90 5.84 -8.94 -8.80
CA GLU A 90 6.24 -8.85 -10.20
C GLU A 90 7.77 -8.83 -10.35
N GLN A 91 8.47 -7.99 -9.57
CA GLN A 91 9.93 -7.89 -9.56
C GLN A 91 10.61 -9.23 -9.25
N HIS A 92 9.99 -10.04 -8.38
CA HIS A 92 10.51 -11.35 -7.97
C HIS A 92 10.01 -12.50 -8.86
N GLY A 93 9.21 -12.22 -9.90
CA GLY A 93 8.70 -13.23 -10.82
C GLY A 93 7.74 -14.24 -10.18
N ILE A 94 6.98 -13.81 -9.17
CA ILE A 94 6.03 -14.63 -8.40
C ILE A 94 4.62 -14.01 -8.37
N VAL A 95 4.30 -13.15 -9.34
CA VAL A 95 3.00 -12.43 -9.43
C VAL A 95 1.80 -13.38 -9.44
N GLU A 96 1.95 -14.61 -9.90
CA GLU A 96 0.91 -15.64 -9.86
C GLU A 96 0.44 -15.96 -8.43
N HIS A 97 1.25 -15.68 -7.40
CA HIS A 97 0.92 -15.88 -6.00
C HIS A 97 0.26 -14.67 -5.34
N PHE A 98 0.21 -13.52 -6.02
CA PHE A 98 -0.32 -12.27 -5.44
C PHE A 98 -1.80 -12.40 -5.04
N GLU A 99 -2.61 -13.03 -5.90
CA GLU A 99 -4.06 -13.18 -5.67
C GLU A 99 -4.38 -14.07 -4.46
N ASP A 100 -3.56 -15.09 -4.21
CA ASP A 100 -3.76 -16.07 -3.13
C ASP A 100 -3.01 -15.70 -1.83
N ASP A 101 -2.24 -14.60 -1.83
CA ASP A 101 -1.45 -14.18 -0.66
C ASP A 101 -2.34 -13.73 0.51
N GLU A 102 -2.02 -14.20 1.71
CA GLU A 102 -2.81 -13.94 2.92
C GLU A 102 -2.81 -12.45 3.29
N LEU A 103 -1.67 -11.76 3.15
CA LEU A 103 -1.55 -10.34 3.51
C LEU A 103 -2.29 -9.45 2.51
N VAL A 104 -2.21 -9.80 1.23
CA VAL A 104 -2.97 -9.13 0.15
C VAL A 104 -4.46 -9.27 0.41
N ASN A 105 -4.94 -10.49 0.68
CA ASN A 105 -6.35 -10.73 0.94
C ASN A 105 -6.84 -10.03 2.22
N GLN A 106 -6.03 -9.98 3.28
CA GLN A 106 -6.37 -9.23 4.48
C GLN A 106 -6.48 -7.71 4.24
N LEU A 107 -5.64 -7.13 3.38
CA LEU A 107 -5.77 -5.72 2.98
C LEU A 107 -7.04 -5.49 2.14
N ARG A 108 -7.36 -6.40 1.22
CA ARG A 108 -8.61 -6.35 0.44
C ARG A 108 -9.83 -6.42 1.35
N GLU A 109 -9.87 -7.37 2.29
CA GLU A 109 -10.95 -7.48 3.29
C GLU A 109 -11.08 -6.21 4.14
N THR A 110 -9.96 -5.61 4.54
CA THR A 110 -9.97 -4.34 5.28
C THR A 110 -10.58 -3.22 4.43
N ARG A 111 -10.20 -3.12 3.15
CA ARG A 111 -10.78 -2.15 2.20
C ARG A 111 -12.29 -2.35 2.03
N GLU A 112 -12.73 -3.58 1.78
CA GLU A 112 -14.16 -3.89 1.60
C GLU A 112 -14.98 -3.65 2.88
N SER A 113 -14.37 -3.86 4.04
CA SER A 113 -14.99 -3.53 5.33
C SER A 113 -15.21 -2.01 5.47
N LEU A 114 -14.21 -1.18 5.12
CA LEU A 114 -14.35 0.27 5.12
C LEU A 114 -15.42 0.75 4.13
N ARG A 115 -15.47 0.16 2.93
CA ARG A 115 -16.53 0.46 1.96
C ARG A 115 -17.92 0.22 2.51
N THR A 116 -18.10 -0.94 3.15
CA THR A 116 -19.38 -1.33 3.72
C THR A 116 -19.74 -0.45 4.92
N GLU A 117 -18.79 -0.15 5.79
CA GLU A 117 -19.02 0.65 7.01
C GLU A 117 -19.37 2.11 6.69
N TYR A 118 -18.72 2.71 5.69
CA TYR A 118 -18.89 4.12 5.34
C TYR A 118 -19.73 4.37 4.07
N GLU A 119 -20.34 3.32 3.51
CA GLU A 119 -21.16 3.37 2.29
C GLU A 119 -20.41 3.97 1.07
N ILE A 120 -19.14 3.61 0.91
CA ILE A 120 -18.27 4.16 -0.14
C ILE A 120 -18.22 3.23 -1.36
N GLY A 121 -18.64 3.78 -2.51
CA GLY A 121 -18.51 3.16 -3.83
C GLY A 121 -17.09 3.24 -4.39
N MET A 122 -16.90 2.93 -5.67
CA MET A 122 -15.57 3.01 -6.28
C MET A 122 -15.02 4.43 -6.17
N THR A 123 -13.75 4.54 -5.78
CA THR A 123 -13.07 5.84 -5.72
C THR A 123 -12.85 6.38 -7.13
N LEU A 124 -12.52 7.67 -7.27
CA LEU A 124 -12.22 8.25 -8.58
C LEU A 124 -11.03 7.55 -9.27
N ASN A 125 -10.01 7.12 -8.52
CA ASN A 125 -8.87 6.39 -9.09
C ASN A 125 -9.29 5.01 -9.60
N GLU A 126 -10.12 4.27 -8.86
CA GLU A 126 -10.62 2.97 -9.33
C GLU A 126 -11.55 3.10 -10.53
N GLN A 127 -12.40 4.13 -10.56
CA GLN A 127 -13.23 4.44 -11.72
C GLN A 127 -12.35 4.74 -12.95
N LEU A 128 -11.23 5.45 -12.74
CA LEU A 128 -10.27 5.76 -13.81
C LEU A 128 -9.59 4.48 -14.31
N GLU A 129 -9.11 3.62 -13.43
CA GLU A 129 -8.50 2.33 -13.79
C GLU A 129 -9.47 1.46 -14.58
N GLN A 130 -10.73 1.37 -14.14
CA GLN A 130 -11.77 0.63 -14.84
C GLN A 130 -12.06 1.23 -16.23
N ALA A 131 -12.16 2.55 -16.34
CA ALA A 131 -12.38 3.22 -17.62
C ALA A 131 -11.22 2.99 -18.61
N ILE A 132 -9.98 2.96 -18.12
CA ILE A 132 -8.80 2.63 -18.94
C ILE A 132 -8.86 1.17 -19.40
N HIS A 133 -9.15 0.25 -18.49
CA HIS A 133 -9.30 -1.17 -18.79
C HIS A 133 -10.38 -1.43 -19.84
N ASP A 134 -11.51 -0.73 -19.74
CA ASP A 134 -12.66 -0.86 -20.65
C ASP A 134 -12.53 -0.01 -21.94
N GLU A 135 -11.35 0.57 -22.18
CA GLU A 135 -11.03 1.44 -23.34
C GLU A 135 -11.94 2.67 -23.50
N GLN A 136 -12.55 3.13 -22.41
CA GLN A 136 -13.40 4.32 -22.34
C GLN A 136 -12.55 5.58 -22.16
N TYR A 137 -11.72 5.90 -23.15
CA TYR A 137 -10.70 6.95 -23.05
C TYR A 137 -11.26 8.37 -22.80
N GLU A 138 -12.48 8.66 -23.28
CA GLU A 138 -13.15 9.94 -23.00
C GLU A 138 -13.51 10.07 -21.52
N LEU A 139 -14.16 9.05 -20.96
CA LEU A 139 -14.46 8.98 -19.52
C LEU A 139 -13.17 9.03 -18.68
N ALA A 140 -12.13 8.30 -19.09
CA ALA A 140 -10.84 8.33 -18.41
C ALA A 140 -10.20 9.73 -18.40
N ALA A 141 -10.37 10.52 -19.47
CA ALA A 141 -9.90 11.91 -19.50
C ALA A 141 -10.69 12.79 -18.52
N GLU A 142 -12.02 12.68 -18.50
CA GLU A 142 -12.88 13.41 -17.55
C GLU A 142 -12.56 13.08 -16.09
N LEU A 143 -12.34 11.79 -15.78
CA LEU A 143 -11.98 11.35 -14.43
C LEU A 143 -10.62 11.89 -13.99
N ARG A 144 -9.61 11.94 -14.88
CA ARG A 144 -8.31 12.57 -14.60
C ARG A 144 -8.45 14.05 -14.28
N ASP A 145 -9.28 14.77 -15.01
CA ASP A 145 -9.55 16.19 -14.75
C ASP A 145 -10.21 16.39 -13.37
N GLN A 146 -11.16 15.52 -12.99
CA GLN A 146 -11.78 15.54 -11.67
C GLN A 146 -10.79 15.27 -10.54
N ILE A 147 -9.90 14.28 -10.72
CA ILE A 147 -8.83 13.97 -9.76
C ILE A 147 -7.88 15.16 -9.61
N GLY A 148 -7.47 15.78 -10.71
CA GLY A 148 -6.58 16.94 -10.71
C GLY A 148 -7.19 18.20 -10.08
N ALA A 149 -8.52 18.33 -10.11
CA ALA A 149 -9.25 19.43 -9.47
C ALA A 149 -9.45 19.25 -7.96
N SER A 150 -9.33 18.02 -7.46
CA SER A 150 -9.49 17.68 -6.04
C SER A 150 -8.20 17.94 -5.26
N PRO A 151 -8.24 18.43 -4.01
CA PRO A 151 -7.03 18.65 -3.23
C PRO A 151 -6.31 17.31 -3.01
N SER A 152 -5.10 17.18 -3.55
CA SER A 152 -4.34 15.92 -3.48
C SER A 152 -4.07 15.55 -2.02
N PRO A 153 -4.27 14.28 -1.61
CA PRO A 153 -3.83 13.82 -0.30
C PRO A 153 -2.30 13.93 -0.24
N PRO A 154 -1.70 14.27 0.93
CA PRO A 154 -0.27 14.47 1.05
C PRO A 154 0.47 13.19 0.62
N THR A 155 1.19 13.29 -0.50
CA THR A 155 2.01 12.24 -1.08
C THR A 155 3.35 12.25 -0.35
N GLY A 156 3.49 11.38 0.64
CA GLY A 156 4.77 11.04 1.24
C GLY A 156 4.93 9.53 1.19
N ILE A 157 5.52 9.03 0.11
CA ILE A 157 6.03 7.65 0.05
C ILE A 157 7.43 7.65 0.66
#